data_AF-A0A345YAJ3-F1
#
_entry.id   AF-A0A345YAJ3-F1
#
_cell.length_a   1.000
_cell.length_b   1.000
_cell.length_c   1.000
_cell.angle_alpha   90.00
_cell.angle_beta   90.00
_cell.angle_gamma   90.00
#
_symmetry.space_group_name_H-M   'P 1'
#
loop_
_entity.id
_entity.type
_entity.pdbx_description
1 polymer ?
#
loop_
_entity_poly.entity_id
_entity_poly.type
_entity_poly.pdbx_seq_one_letter_code
_entity_poly.pdbx_strand_id
1 'polypeptide(L)' 'MIDCRTVADFRVEDCVVVGESPQGSGIGKAVQAAAWQFKVRPPQRAGRPMVGEWVRIRIFYEIEPGAAARLRFGH' A
#
# COMPACT_ATOMS: atom_id res chain seq x y z
N MET A 1 5.61 0.35 -2.12
CA MET A 1 4.79 0.80 -3.26
C MET A 1 4.29 -0.42 -3.98
N ILE A 2 2.98 -0.50 -4.20
CA ILE A 2 2.36 -1.60 -4.93
C ILE A 2 1.52 -1.04 -6.08
N ASP A 3 1.49 -1.76 -7.20
CA ASP A 3 0.55 -1.53 -8.29
C ASP A 3 -0.52 -2.62 -8.21
N CYS A 4 -1.80 -2.25 -8.29
CA CYS A 4 -2.91 -3.19 -8.26
C CYS A 4 -3.92 -2.89 -9.36
N ARG A 5 -4.71 -3.90 -9.73
CA ARG A 5 -5.87 -3.75 -10.60
C ARG A 5 -7.11 -3.43 -9.79
N THR A 6 -7.90 -2.44 -10.21
CA THR A 6 -9.17 -2.11 -9.57
C THR A 6 -10.24 -3.14 -9.90
N VAL A 7 -11.08 -3.48 -8.93
CA VAL A 7 -12.27 -4.31 -9.12
C VAL A 7 -13.52 -3.60 -8.59
N ALA A 8 -14.68 -4.25 -8.70
CA ALA A 8 -15.93 -3.76 -8.14
C ALA A 8 -15.82 -3.50 -6.61
N ASP A 9 -16.82 -2.80 -6.07
CA ASP A 9 -16.94 -2.51 -4.62
C ASP A 9 -15.73 -1.80 -4.01
N PHE A 10 -15.05 -0.97 -4.80
CA PHE A 10 -13.86 -0.23 -4.40
C PHE A 10 -12.74 -1.14 -3.88
N ARG A 11 -12.60 -2.34 -4.42
CA ARG A 11 -11.55 -3.30 -4.05
C ARG A 11 -10.43 -3.31 -5.09
N VAL A 12 -9.35 -4.03 -4.78
CA VAL A 12 -8.21 -4.25 -5.69
C VAL A 12 -7.78 -5.71 -5.69
N GLU A 13 -7.23 -6.16 -6.80
CA GLU A 13 -6.64 -7.50 -7.00
C GLU A 13 -5.34 -7.40 -7.82
N ASP A 14 -4.71 -8.55 -8.10
CA ASP A 14 -3.49 -8.65 -8.93
C ASP A 14 -2.37 -7.68 -8.49
N CYS A 15 -2.26 -7.46 -7.18
CA CYS A 15 -1.31 -6.52 -6.62
C CYS A 15 0.13 -7.02 -6.76
N VAL A 16 1.03 -6.16 -7.20
CA VAL A 16 2.47 -6.44 -7.36
C VAL A 16 3.32 -5.38 -6.67
N VAL A 17 4.43 -5.81 -6.04
CA VAL A 17 5.40 -4.89 -5.41
C VAL A 17 6.28 -4.28 -6.49
N VAL A 18 6.27 -2.95 -6.59
CA VAL A 18 7.02 -2.18 -7.60
C VAL A 18 8.10 -1.27 -7.01
N GLY A 19 8.20 -1.23 -5.68
CA GLY A 19 9.26 -0.51 -4.99
C GLY A 19 9.11 -0.55 -3.48
N GLU A 20 10.20 -0.35 -2.75
CA GLU A 20 10.25 -0.40 -1.31
C GLU A 20 11.13 0.73 -0.76
N SER A 21 10.71 1.35 0.34
CA SER A 21 11.54 2.30 1.10
C SER A 21 11.12 2.25 2.57
N PRO A 22 12.04 2.03 3.53
CA PRO A 22 13.46 1.70 3.33
C PRO A 22 13.65 0.34 2.62
N GLN A 23 14.71 0.25 1.80
CA GLN A 23 15.03 -0.97 1.04
C GLN A 23 15.33 -2.13 1.99
N GLY A 24 14.80 -3.33 1.68
CA GLY A 24 15.05 -4.55 2.44
C GLY A 24 14.22 -4.70 3.71
N SER A 25 13.24 -3.82 3.95
CA SER A 25 12.37 -3.87 5.13
C SER A 25 11.29 -4.96 5.05
N GLY A 26 10.98 -5.45 3.84
CA GLY A 26 9.91 -6.42 3.62
C GLY A 26 8.49 -5.83 3.70
N ILE A 27 8.37 -4.54 3.97
CA ILE A 27 7.09 -3.84 4.11
C ILE A 27 6.31 -3.90 2.80
N GLY A 28 6.98 -3.87 1.63
CA GLY A 28 6.30 -3.99 0.34
C GLY A 28 5.45 -5.27 0.24
N LYS A 29 6.00 -6.40 0.71
CA LYS A 29 5.30 -7.69 0.75
C LYS A 29 4.19 -7.71 1.79
N ALA A 30 4.42 -7.12 2.97
CA ALA A 30 3.40 -7.02 4.02
C ALA A 30 2.17 -6.25 3.53
N VAL A 31 2.38 -5.13 2.82
CA VAL A 31 1.32 -4.34 2.21
C VAL A 31 0.58 -5.12 1.13
N GLN A 32 1.31 -5.80 0.24
CA GLN A 32 0.71 -6.63 -0.80
C GLN A 32 -0.20 -7.71 -0.17
N ALA A 33 0.25 -8.38 0.88
CA ALA A 33 -0.54 -9.37 1.61
C ALA A 33 -1.77 -8.78 2.32
N ALA A 34 -1.71 -7.50 2.70
CA ALA A 34 -2.82 -6.78 3.30
C ALA A 34 -3.78 -6.13 2.28
N ALA A 35 -3.45 -6.14 0.99
CA ALA A 35 -4.16 -5.36 -0.02
C ALA A 35 -5.65 -5.71 -0.15
N TRP A 36 -6.06 -6.95 0.19
CA TRP A 36 -7.47 -7.37 0.21
C TRP A 36 -8.34 -6.53 1.15
N GLN A 37 -7.76 -5.90 2.16
CA GLN A 37 -8.46 -5.03 3.10
C GLN A 37 -8.71 -3.64 2.52
N PHE A 38 -7.95 -3.22 1.51
CA PHE A 38 -7.98 -1.86 1.02
C PHE A 38 -9.30 -1.52 0.33
N LYS A 39 -9.69 -0.26 0.49
CA LYS A 39 -10.79 0.37 -0.25
C LYS A 39 -10.23 1.50 -1.10
N VAL A 40 -10.21 1.32 -2.42
CA VAL A 40 -9.61 2.24 -3.38
C VAL A 40 -10.67 2.72 -4.35
N ARG A 41 -10.79 4.04 -4.52
CA ARG A 41 -11.64 4.62 -5.57
C ARG A 41 -10.96 4.46 -6.93
N PRO A 42 -11.55 3.72 -7.89
CA PRO A 42 -10.99 3.62 -9.22
C PRO A 42 -10.95 4.99 -9.90
N PRO A 43 -10.05 5.18 -10.89
CA PRO A 43 -10.15 6.29 -11.82
C PRO A 43 -11.54 6.36 -12.43
N GLN A 44 -12.02 7.57 -12.68
CA GLN A 44 -13.33 7.78 -13.29
C GLN A 44 -13.20 8.40 -14.67
N ARG A 45 -14.05 7.95 -15.60
CA ARG A 45 -14.26 8.57 -16.91
C ARG A 45 -15.72 8.95 -17.04
N ALA A 46 -15.99 10.24 -17.22
CA ALA A 46 -17.35 10.79 -17.30
C ALA A 46 -18.26 10.32 -16.13
N GLY A 47 -17.72 10.35 -14.90
CA GLY A 47 -18.44 9.95 -13.67
C GLY A 47 -18.62 8.44 -13.47
N ARG A 48 -18.13 7.61 -14.39
CA ARG A 48 -18.21 6.14 -14.27
C ARG A 48 -16.89 5.57 -13.74
N PRO A 49 -16.92 4.73 -12.68
CA PRO A 49 -15.73 4.02 -12.21
C PRO A 49 -15.15 3.12 -13.29
N MET A 50 -13.84 3.17 -13.48
CA MET A 50 -13.13 2.31 -14.41
C MET A 50 -12.56 1.11 -13.65
N VAL A 51 -13.29 0.00 -13.69
CA VAL A 51 -12.87 -1.31 -13.17
C VAL A 51 -11.89 -1.95 -14.15
N GLY A 52 -10.87 -2.64 -13.64
CA GLY A 52 -9.81 -3.27 -14.42
C GLY A 52 -8.59 -2.38 -14.67
N GLU A 53 -8.62 -1.13 -14.21
CA GLU A 53 -7.52 -0.17 -14.38
C GLU A 53 -6.43 -0.39 -13.34
N TRP A 54 -5.19 -0.10 -13.72
CA TRP A 54 -4.06 -0.16 -12.82
C TRP A 54 -3.94 1.12 -12.00
N VAL A 55 -3.73 0.97 -10.69
CA VAL A 55 -3.49 2.06 -9.76
C VAL A 55 -2.20 1.82 -8.98
N ARG A 56 -1.48 2.90 -8.69
CA ARG A 56 -0.25 2.88 -7.90
C ARG A 56 -0.53 3.37 -6.48
N ILE A 57 -0.37 2.50 -5.51
CA ILE A 57 -0.58 2.80 -4.09
C ILE A 57 0.78 3.06 -3.43
N ARG A 58 0.97 4.31 -2.98
CA ARG A 58 2.11 4.74 -2.17
C ARG A 58 1.71 4.81 -0.72
N ILE A 59 2.44 4.12 0.12
CA ILE A 59 2.30 4.17 1.58
C ILE A 59 3.61 4.74 2.11
N PHE A 60 3.48 5.82 2.88
CA PHE A 60 4.60 6.48 3.52
C PHE A 60 4.71 5.96 4.95
N TYR A 61 5.93 5.64 5.36
CA TYR A 61 6.25 5.17 6.69
C TYR A 61 7.15 6.20 7.33
N GLU A 62 6.76 6.64 8.52
CA GLU A 62 7.61 7.45 9.37
C GLU A 62 8.19 6.52 10.42
N ILE A 63 9.52 6.45 10.47
CA ILE A 63 10.19 5.80 11.59
C ILE A 63 10.16 6.83 12.71
N GLU A 64 9.26 6.68 13.69
CA GLU A 64 9.28 7.53 14.87
C GLU A 64 10.61 7.29 15.62
N PRO A 65 11.54 8.27 15.66
CA PRO A 65 12.86 8.07 16.24
C PRO A 65 12.79 7.73 17.74
N GLY A 66 11.70 8.11 18.42
CA GLY A 66 11.45 7.81 19.83
C GLY A 66 11.16 6.34 20.14
N ALA A 67 10.64 5.56 19.18
CA ALA A 67 10.34 4.14 19.41
C ALA A 67 11.63 3.30 19.50
N ALA A 68 12.60 3.56 18.62
CA ALA A 68 13.90 2.89 18.62
C ALA A 68 14.79 3.30 19.82
N ALA A 69 14.67 4.55 20.29
CA ALA A 69 15.39 5.03 21.47
C ALA A 69 14.84 4.44 22.78
N ARG A 70 13.51 4.26 22.90
CA ARG A 70 12.88 3.64 24.09
C ARG A 70 13.32 2.20 24.31
N LEU A 71 13.54 1.43 23.24
CA LEU A 71 14.10 0.07 23.32
C LEU A 71 15.55 0.03 23.81
N ARG A 72 16.30 1.13 23.72
CA ARG A 72 17.72 1.21 24.13
C ARG A 72 17.94 1.70 25.57
N PHE A 73 16.95 2.35 26.18
CA PHE A 73 17.10 2.99 27.49
C PHE A 73 16.07 2.54 28.55
N GLY A 74 15.41 1.39 28.35
CA GLY A 74 14.56 0.80 29.39
C GLY A 74 15.39 0.25 30.55
N HIS A 75 15.38 0.96 31.69
CA HIS A 75 15.56 0.41 33.05
C HIS A 75 14.18 0.27 33.68
#